data_AF-M7T5B2-F1
#
_entry.id   AF-M7T5B2-F1
#
_cell.length_a   1.000
_cell.length_b   1.000
_cell.length_c   1.000
_cell.angle_alpha   90.00
_cell.angle_beta   90.00
_cell.angle_gamma   90.00
#
_symmetry.space_group_name_H-M   'P 1'
#
loop_
_entity.id
_entity.type
_entity.pdbx_description
1 polymer ?
#
loop_
_entity_poly.entity_id
_entity_poly.type
_entity_poly.pdbx_seq_one_letter_code
_entity_poly.pdbx_strand_id
1 'polypeptide(L)' 'MRGYNYNIMRALCHFFCSEGAITVRDDSYTEMDIRYCKGYSICAEECPAKCITMVRK' A
#
# COMPACT_ATOMS: atom_id res chain seq x y z
N MET A 1 11.83 10.62 5.81
CA MET A 1 10.48 11.19 5.66
C MET A 1 10.14 11.21 4.17
N ARG A 2 9.31 10.27 3.68
CA ARG A 2 8.89 10.18 2.27
C ARG A 2 7.37 10.05 2.26
N GLY A 3 6.66 11.11 1.89
CA GLY A 3 5.20 11.12 1.77
C GLY A 3 4.74 10.54 0.44
N TYR A 4 3.68 9.75 0.46
CA TYR A 4 3.03 9.16 -0.71
C TYR A 4 1.56 9.61 -0.72
N ASN A 5 1.08 10.11 -1.86
CA ASN A 5 -0.30 10.60 -2.03
C ASN A 5 -1.28 9.41 -1.96
N TYR A 6 -2.28 9.54 -1.07
CA TYR A 6 -3.26 8.51 -0.71
C TYR A 6 -4.39 8.47 -1.73
N ASN A 7 -4.27 7.58 -2.72
CA ASN A 7 -5.40 7.19 -3.55
C ASN A 7 -6.00 5.90 -2.97
N ILE A 8 -7.19 6.02 -2.40
CA ILE A 8 -8.14 4.98 -1.94
C ILE A 8 -7.62 3.53 -2.11
N MET A 9 -7.07 2.99 -1.02
CA MET A 9 -6.43 1.67 -1.01
C MET A 9 -7.44 0.63 -0.46
N ARG A 10 -7.83 -0.36 -1.28
CA ARG A 10 -8.83 -1.40 -0.90
C ARG A 10 -8.17 -2.58 -0.16
N ALA A 11 -8.97 -3.30 0.64
CA ALA A 11 -8.56 -4.42 1.51
C ALA A 11 -7.62 -5.48 0.90
N LEU A 12 -7.61 -5.67 -0.43
CA LEU A 12 -6.79 -6.70 -1.09
C LEU A 12 -5.28 -6.43 -1.01
N CYS A 13 -4.84 -5.17 -0.92
CA CYS A 13 -3.41 -4.85 -0.92
C CYS A 13 -2.65 -5.48 0.26
N HIS A 14 -3.32 -5.70 1.40
CA HIS A 14 -2.74 -6.33 2.58
C HIS A 14 -2.26 -7.78 2.32
N PHE A 15 -2.99 -8.55 1.51
CA PHE A 15 -2.64 -9.94 1.20
C PHE A 15 -1.33 -10.07 0.42
N PHE A 16 -0.98 -9.08 -0.40
CA PHE A 16 0.26 -9.08 -1.18
C PHE A 16 1.46 -8.54 -0.39
N CYS A 17 1.25 -7.95 0.78
CA CYS A 17 2.32 -7.40 1.58
C CYS A 17 2.92 -8.48 2.50
N SER A 18 3.98 -9.13 2.04
CA SER A 18 4.73 -10.12 2.82
C SER A 18 5.25 -9.58 4.16
N GLU A 19 5.49 -8.27 4.22
CA GLU A 19 6.04 -7.60 5.40
C GLU A 19 4.96 -7.18 6.40
N GLY A 20 3.66 -7.25 6.06
CA GLY A 20 2.61 -6.75 6.95
C GLY A 20 2.65 -5.23 7.16
N ALA A 21 3.24 -4.47 6.23
CA ALA A 21 3.31 -3.00 6.27
C ALA A 21 1.98 -2.30 5.90
N ILE A 22 0.91 -3.06 5.70
CA ILE A 22 -0.43 -2.55 5.36
C ILE A 22 -1.40 -3.01 6.45
N THR A 23 -2.26 -2.12 6.93
CA THR A 23 -3.30 -2.43 7.92
C THR A 23 -4.67 -2.18 7.31
N VAL A 24 -5.62 -3.11 7.53
CA VAL A 24 -7.03 -2.96 7.11
C VAL A 24 -7.79 -2.24 8.22
N ARG A 25 -8.53 -1.20 7.86
CA ARG A 25 -9.39 -0.41 8.76
C ARG A 25 -10.83 -0.91 8.68
N ASP A 26 -11.63 -0.54 9.68
CA ASP A 26 -13.04 -0.95 9.80
C ASP A 26 -13.94 -0.43 8.65
N ASP A 27 -13.52 0.62 7.96
CA ASP A 27 -14.21 1.23 6.82
C ASP A 27 -13.89 0.55 5.47
N SER A 28 -13.23 -0.61 5.49
CA SER A 28 -12.72 -1.34 4.31
C SER A 28 -11.63 -0.60 3.52
N TYR A 29 -11.07 0.49 4.07
CA TYR A 29 -9.87 1.10 3.56
C TYR A 29 -8.63 0.46 4.17
N THR A 30 -7.49 0.68 3.54
CA THR A 30 -6.19 0.22 4.02
C THR A 30 -5.24 1.39 4.19
N GLU A 31 -4.37 1.28 5.19
CA GLU A 31 -3.32 2.25 5.49
C GLU A 31 -1.96 1.57 5.38
N MET A 32 -0.97 2.27 4.84
CA MET A 32 0.38 1.74 4.62
C MET A 32 1.38 2.41 5.56
N ASP A 33 2.09 1.64 6.39
CA ASP A 33 3.22 2.14 7.15
C ASP A 33 4.45 2.22 6.25
N ILE A 34 4.74 3.42 5.77
CA ILE A 34 5.88 3.75 4.91
C ILE A 34 7.24 3.51 5.56
N ARG A 35 7.33 3.46 6.90
CA ARG A 35 8.58 3.17 7.61
C ARG A 35 8.87 1.67 7.60
N TYR A 36 7.81 0.87 7.58
CA TYR A 36 7.89 -0.58 7.54
C TYR A 36 7.87 -1.14 6.12
N CYS A 37 7.33 -0.37 5.16
CA CYS A 37 7.32 -0.73 3.75
C CYS A 37 8.75 -0.76 3.16
N LYS A 38 9.21 -1.95 2.75
CA LYS A 38 10.51 -2.15 2.09
C LYS A 38 10.51 -1.88 0.58
N GLY A 39 9.33 -1.64 0.00
CA GLY A 39 9.22 -1.24 -1.41
C GLY A 39 9.25 -2.37 -2.44
N TYR A 40 8.73 -3.57 -2.11
CA TYR A 40 8.61 -4.71 -3.03
C TYR A 40 7.66 -4.46 -4.23
N SER A 41 6.88 -3.38 -4.21
CA SER A 41 5.98 -2.91 -5.30
C SER A 41 4.89 -3.86 -5.82
N ILE A 42 4.83 -5.13 -5.39
CA ILE A 42 3.83 -6.10 -5.84
C ILE A 42 2.39 -5.65 -5.58
N CYS A 43 2.11 -5.01 -4.44
CA CYS A 43 0.79 -4.48 -4.13
C CYS A 43 0.37 -3.34 -5.09
N ALA A 44 1.33 -2.60 -5.66
CA ALA A 44 1.07 -1.56 -6.65
C ALA A 44 0.87 -2.13 -8.06
N GLU A 45 1.59 -3.21 -8.39
CA GLU A 45 1.45 -3.92 -9.66
C GLU A 45 0.10 -4.63 -9.78
N GLU A 46 -0.27 -5.36 -8.73
CA GLU A 46 -1.52 -6.13 -8.68
C GLU A 46 -2.76 -5.26 -8.42
N CYS A 47 -2.63 -4.00 -7.96
CA CYS A 47 -3.80 -3.14 -7.75
C CYS A 47 -4.47 -2.83 -9.11
N PRO A 48 -5.69 -3.32 -9.39
CA PRO A 48 -6.36 -3.05 -10.67
C PRO A 48 -6.76 -1.58 -10.79
N ALA A 49 -7.03 -0.92 -9.65
CA ALA A 49 -7.32 0.50 -9.58
C ALA A 49 -6.06 1.39 -9.65
N LYS A 50 -4.85 0.80 -9.67
CA LYS A 50 -3.55 1.52 -9.63
C LYS A 50 -3.50 2.60 -8.54
N CYS A 51 -4.06 2.23 -7.40
CA CYS A 51 -4.24 3.03 -6.20
C CYS A 51 -2.91 3.41 -5.51
N ILE A 52 -1.83 2.66 -5.75
CA ILE A 52 -0.53 2.89 -5.14
C ILE A 52 0.44 3.40 -6.21
N THR A 53 1.05 4.56 -5.95
CA THR A 53 2.14 5.08 -6.78
C THR A 53 3.47 4.92 -6.06
N MET A 54 4.33 4.04 -6.60
CA MET A 54 5.69 3.86 -6.11
C MET A 54 6.60 4.95 -6.67
N VAL A 55 7.03 5.89 -5.84
CA VAL A 55 8.08 6.85 -6.22
C VAL A 55 9.46 6.36 -5.79
N ARG A 56 10.34 6.12 -6.76
CA ARG A 56 11.79 6.04 -6.55
C ARG A 56 12.33 7.48 -6.48
N LYS A 57 13.15 7.76 -5.47
CA LYS A 57 14.02 8.94 -5.47
C LYS A 57 15.37 8.54 -6.01
#